data_AF-A0A5K1E3E5-F1
#
_entry.id   AF-A0A5K1E3E5-F1
#
_cell.length_a   1.000
_cell.length_b   1.000
_cell.length_c   1.000
_cell.angle_alpha   90.00
_cell.angle_beta   90.00
_cell.angle_gamma   90.00
#
_symmetry.space_group_name_H-M   'P 1'
#
loop_
_entity.id
_entity.type
_entity.pdbx_description
1 polymer ?
#
loop_
_entity_poly.entity_id
_entity_poly.type
_entity_poly.pdbx_seq_one_letter_code
_entity_poly.pdbx_strand_id
1 'polypeptide(L)' 'TDVEEGGETVFPSVKVNSSLIPYWDELSECGKTGLSVRPKKGDALLFWSMKPDATLDPLSLH' A
#
# COMPACT_ATOMS: atom_id res chain seq x y z
N THR A 1 -8.16 -0.03 15.25
CA THR A 1 -8.17 -1.40 15.75
C THR A 1 -7.15 -2.17 14.95
N ASP A 2 -6.40 -3.07 15.55
CA ASP A 2 -5.53 -3.95 14.76
C ASP A 2 -6.44 -4.97 14.07
N VAL A 3 -6.25 -5.17 12.77
CA VAL A 3 -7.00 -6.16 11.98
C VAL A 3 -6.18 -7.45 12.04
N GLU A 4 -6.81 -8.57 12.41
CA GLU A 4 -6.11 -9.86 12.56
C GLU A 4 -5.56 -10.38 11.22
N GLU A 5 -6.29 -10.16 10.12
CA GLU A 5 -5.88 -10.51 8.76
C GLU A 5 -6.54 -9.56 7.74
N GLY A 6 -5.78 -9.09 6.75
CA GLY A 6 -6.25 -8.14 5.74
C GLY A 6 -6.40 -6.68 6.22
N GLY A 7 -7.15 -5.88 5.47
CA GLY A 7 -7.37 -4.45 5.77
C GLY A 7 -6.23 -3.53 5.34
N GLU A 8 -5.35 -4.01 4.46
CA GLU A 8 -4.24 -3.23 3.94
C GLU A 8 -4.72 -2.09 3.03
N THR A 9 -3.98 -0.99 3.04
CA THR A 9 -4.06 -0.01 1.96
C THR A 9 -3.10 -0.47 0.86
N VAL A 10 -3.60 -0.68 -0.36
CA VAL A 10 -2.87 -1.31 -1.46
C VAL A 10 -2.74 -0.34 -2.60
N PHE A 11 -1.53 -0.06 -3.07
CA PHE A 11 -1.26 0.73 -4.27
C PHE A 11 -0.97 -0.20 -5.46
N PRO A 12 -1.99 -0.63 -6.23
CA PRO A 12 -1.85 -1.69 -7.23
C PRO A 12 -1.01 -1.28 -8.45
N SER A 13 -0.90 0.02 -8.73
CA SER A 13 -0.14 0.51 -9.88
C SER A 13 1.38 0.60 -9.61
N VAL A 14 1.80 0.42 -8.35
CA VAL A 14 3.22 0.43 -7.96
C VAL A 14 3.80 -0.96 -8.12
N LYS A 15 4.84 -1.08 -8.96
CA LYS A 15 5.60 -2.33 -9.11
C LYS A 15 6.50 -2.53 -7.90
N VAL A 16 6.29 -3.62 -7.17
CA VAL A 16 7.11 -4.01 -6.03
C VAL A 16 7.80 -5.33 -6.28
N ASN A 17 8.99 -5.49 -5.72
CA ASN A 17 9.63 -6.78 -5.59
C ASN A 17 9.21 -7.37 -4.24
N SER A 18 8.48 -8.48 -4.27
CA SER A 18 7.96 -9.16 -3.08
C SER A 18 9.06 -9.49 -2.07
N SER A 19 10.27 -9.81 -2.54
CA SER A 19 11.43 -10.09 -1.67
C SER A 19 11.90 -8.90 -0.85
N LEU A 20 11.47 -7.67 -1.17
CA LEU A 20 11.79 -6.46 -0.40
C LEU A 20 10.75 -6.14 0.68
N ILE A 21 9.63 -6.89 0.75
CA ILE A 21 8.58 -6.68 1.74
C ILE A 21 8.66 -7.80 2.79
N PRO A 22 9.15 -7.53 4.02
CA PRO A 22 9.41 -8.58 5.02
C PRO A 22 8.18 -9.39 5.43
N TYR A 23 6.99 -8.85 5.23
CA TYR A 23 5.70 -9.44 5.61
C TYR A 23 4.86 -9.85 4.40
N TRP A 24 5.48 -10.04 3.22
CA TRP A 24 4.75 -10.35 1.97
C TRP A 24 3.84 -11.58 2.09
N ASP A 25 4.31 -12.63 2.76
CA ASP A 25 3.55 -13.87 2.92
C ASP A 25 2.38 -13.75 3.90
N GLU A 26 2.40 -12.74 4.77
CA GLU A 26 1.33 -12.42 5.72
C GLU A 26 0.24 -11.51 5.12
N LEU A 27 0.45 -10.99 3.90
CA LEU A 27 -0.52 -10.14 3.20
C LEU A 27 -1.69 -10.96 2.68
N SER A 28 -2.86 -10.33 2.68
CA SER A 28 -4.03 -10.84 1.95
C SER A 28 -3.75 -10.93 0.46
N GLU A 29 -4.56 -11.70 -0.27
CA GLU A 29 -4.45 -11.77 -1.74
C GLU A 29 -4.62 -10.39 -2.40
N CYS A 30 -5.43 -9.50 -1.80
CA CYS A 30 -5.51 -8.10 -2.21
C CYS A 30 -4.18 -7.36 -1.98
N GLY A 31 -3.58 -7.53 -0.80
CA GLY A 31 -2.30 -6.93 -0.42
C GLY A 31 -1.12 -7.34 -1.31
N LYS A 32 -1.19 -8.48 -1.99
CA LYS A 32 -0.13 -8.95 -2.90
C LYS A 32 -0.20 -8.35 -4.31
N THR A 33 -1.21 -7.52 -4.61
CA THR A 33 -1.40 -6.93 -5.95
C THR A 33 -0.53 -5.69 -6.21
N GLY A 34 0.13 -5.13 -5.20
CA GLY A 34 0.95 -3.93 -5.32
C GLY A 34 1.73 -3.61 -4.04
N LEU A 35 2.13 -2.34 -3.89
CA LEU A 35 2.72 -1.87 -2.63
C LEU A 35 1.63 -1.79 -1.57
N SER A 36 1.80 -2.51 -0.46
CA SER A 36 0.77 -2.59 0.58
C SER A 36 1.26 -2.14 1.93
N VAL A 37 0.38 -1.49 2.69
CA VAL A 37 0.64 -1.02 4.04
C VAL A 37 -0.35 -1.68 5.00
N ARG A 38 0.17 -2.44 5.97
CA ARG A 38 -0.64 -3.11 6.99
C ARG A 38 -1.19 -2.10 7.98
N PRO A 39 -2.50 -2.14 8.32
CA PRO A 39 -3.05 -1.26 9.34
C PRO A 39 -2.43 -1.57 10.70
N LYS A 40 -1.94 -0.53 11.38
CA LYS A 40 -1.44 -0.61 12.75
C LYS A 40 -1.96 0.57 13.54
N LYS A 41 -2.55 0.31 14.70
CA LYS A 41 -3.13 1.37 15.53
C LYS A 41 -2.08 2.43 15.88
N GLY A 42 -2.34 3.68 15.48
CA GLY A 42 -1.49 4.84 15.75
C GLY A 42 -0.60 5.26 14.57
N ASP A 43 -0.50 4.44 13.53
CA ASP A 43 0.24 4.80 12.32
C ASP A 43 -0.61 5.71 11.41
N ALA A 44 0.08 6.54 10.61
CA ALA A 44 -0.53 7.37 9.58
C ALA A 44 0.22 7.19 8.26
N LEU A 45 -0.52 6.99 7.17
CA LEU A 45 0.02 6.91 5.82
C LEU A 45 -0.25 8.23 5.10
N LEU A 46 0.81 8.86 4.61
CA LEU A 46 0.72 10.08 3.80
C LEU A 46 1.23 9.77 2.38
N PHE A 47 0.43 10.14 1.38
CA PHE A 47 0.78 10.08 -0.03
C PHE A 47 0.17 11.29 -0.76
N TRP A 48 0.66 11.56 -1.97
CA TRP A 48 0.17 12.65 -2.81
C TRP A 48 -0.51 12.07 -4.04
N SER A 49 -1.72 12.54 -4.36
CA SER A 49 -2.42 12.14 -5.58
C SER A 49 -2.02 12.94 -6.82
N MET A 50 -1.09 13.90 -6.66
CA MET A 50 -0.67 14.82 -7.70
C MET A 50 0.85 15.02 -7.64
N LYS A 51 1.45 15.21 -8.80
CA LYS A 51 2.85 15.61 -8.95
C LYS A 51 3.03 17.10 -8.66
N PRO A 52 4.28 17.60 -8.48
CA PRO A 52 4.53 19.03 -8.25
C PRO A 52 4.02 19.96 -9.36
N ASP A 53 3.84 19.44 -10.57
CA ASP A 53 3.28 20.16 -11.74
C ASP A 53 1.73 20.13 -11.79
N ALA A 54 1.08 19.67 -10.72
CA ALA A 54 -0.37 19.51 -10.59
C ALA A 54 -1.02 18.47 -11.54
N THR A 55 -0.24 17.61 -12.20
CA THR A 55 -0.81 16.46 -12.92
C THR A 55 -1.14 15.32 -11.95
N LEU A 56 -2.21 14.55 -12.24
CA LEU A 56 -2.56 13.37 -11.44
C LEU A 56 -1.45 12.32 -11.51
N ASP A 57 -1.11 11.75 -10.35
CA ASP A 57 -0.15 10.63 -10.30
C ASP A 57 -0.90 9.30 -10.43
N PRO A 58 -0.80 8.57 -11.57
CA PRO A 58 -1.46 7.28 -11.71
C PRO A 58 -0.95 6.23 -10.71
N LEU A 59 0.22 6.43 -10.10
CA LEU A 59 0.77 5.52 -9.09
C LEU A 59 0.13 5.71 -7.71
N SER A 60 -0.65 6.78 -7.49
CA SER A 60 -1.33 7.04 -6.23
C SER A 60 -2.68 6.33 -6.11
N LEU A 61 -3.08 5.53 -7.10
CA LEU A 61 -4.26 4.67 -7.00
C LEU A 61 -4.06 3.75 -5.78
N HIS A 62 -5.06 3.71 -4.90
CA HIS A 62 -5.06 2.92 -3.69
C HIS A 62 -6.45 2.35 -3.39
#